data_AF-A0A448ZCI6-F1
#
_entry.id   AF-A0A448ZCI6-F1
#
_cell.length_a   1.000
_cell.length_b   1.000
_cell.length_c   1.000
_cell.angle_alpha   90.00
_cell.angle_beta   90.00
_cell.angle_gamma   90.00
#
_symmetry.space_group_name_H-M   'P 1'
#
loop_
_entity.id
_entity.type
_entity.pdbx_description
1 polymer ?
#
loop_
_entity_poly.entity_id
_entity_poly.type
_entity_poly.pdbx_seq_one_letter_code
_entity_poly.pdbx_strand_id
1 'polypeptide(L)'
;MADPSNDDNDNVDVAAKIKNDDDDFAPTTAVIMLGSMNFEPVATSDILSLKIQSPEEMSGVLEEASSSIRPNSLESVHLLLKSSSVSSLFDESILTSFYEGLIPGKEVNVHVLPESAVLAEDMPVQANDVDSIRTAMVMAGLMLHSEQAHEGSWILVAIKPGGETDDDDEDDDDDDDDDDDEKEPTESELQEEQEFRDLVAKQIENDN
;
A
#
# COMPACT_ATOMS: atom_id res chain seq x y z
N MET A 1 62.42 -26.38 47.60
CA MET A 1 61.87 -25.32 48.47
C MET A 1 60.71 -24.71 47.72
N ALA A 2 59.53 -24.72 48.36
CA ALA A 2 58.32 -23.92 48.16
C ALA A 2 57.92 -23.38 46.76
N ASP A 3 56.75 -23.85 46.32
CA ASP A 3 55.61 -23.13 45.68
C ASP A 3 55.42 -21.67 46.17
N PRO A 4 54.51 -20.81 45.61
CA PRO A 4 53.56 -21.00 44.50
C PRO A 4 53.39 -19.77 43.56
N SER A 5 52.64 -19.90 42.46
CA SER A 5 51.72 -18.85 41.92
C SER A 5 51.34 -19.14 40.48
N ASN A 6 50.13 -18.91 39.99
CA ASN A 6 48.80 -18.67 40.51
C ASN A 6 47.96 -18.64 39.21
N ASP A 7 46.78 -19.25 39.22
CA ASP A 7 45.76 -18.97 38.20
C ASP A 7 45.63 -17.45 38.06
N ASP A 8 45.58 -16.95 36.83
CA ASP A 8 44.62 -15.90 36.51
C ASP A 8 44.13 -16.12 35.07
N ASN A 9 42.89 -16.59 35.08
CA ASN A 9 41.96 -16.73 33.99
C ASN A 9 41.68 -15.33 33.43
N ASP A 10 42.45 -14.89 32.43
CA ASP A 10 42.17 -13.67 31.66
C ASP A 10 41.00 -13.95 30.69
N ASN A 11 39.82 -14.12 31.30
CA ASN A 11 38.54 -13.74 30.75
C ASN A 11 38.55 -12.22 30.56
N VAL A 12 39.23 -11.77 29.50
CA VAL A 12 39.14 -10.37 29.07
C VAL A 12 37.78 -10.21 28.43
N ASP A 13 36.84 -9.77 29.27
CA ASP A 13 35.68 -8.97 28.93
C ASP A 13 35.90 -8.23 27.60
N VAL A 14 35.37 -8.78 26.51
CA VAL A 14 34.94 -7.99 25.35
C VAL A 14 33.56 -7.41 25.66
N ALA A 15 33.41 -6.91 26.90
CA ALA A 15 32.35 -6.03 27.34
C ALA A 15 32.97 -4.64 27.52
N ALA A 16 33.42 -4.06 26.42
CA ALA A 16 33.88 -2.68 26.43
C ALA A 16 33.47 -1.96 25.15
N LYS A 17 32.34 -1.26 25.30
CA LYS A 17 31.91 -0.10 24.50
C LYS A 17 31.36 -0.41 23.12
N ILE A 18 30.19 -1.03 23.09
CA ILE A 18 29.15 -0.49 22.21
C ILE A 18 28.72 0.79 22.89
N LYS A 19 29.18 1.92 22.35
CA LYS A 19 28.65 3.23 22.69
C LYS A 19 27.15 3.17 22.39
N ASN A 20 26.33 3.56 23.36
CA ASN A 20 25.00 4.08 23.08
C ASN A 20 25.19 5.34 22.22
N ASP A 21 25.23 5.17 20.91
CA ASP A 21 24.90 6.24 19.97
C ASP A 21 23.40 6.07 19.70
N ASP A 22 22.61 6.83 20.44
CA ASP A 22 21.14 6.82 20.51
C ASP A 22 20.51 7.65 19.37
N ASP A 23 21.17 7.73 18.21
CA ASP A 23 20.73 8.52 17.05
C ASP A 23 21.00 7.77 15.73
N ASP A 24 20.02 7.84 14.83
CA ASP A 24 20.10 7.75 13.35
C ASP A 24 19.71 6.48 12.57
N PHE A 25 19.33 5.35 13.17
CA PHE A 25 18.68 4.28 12.36
C PHE A 25 17.16 4.27 12.57
N ALA A 26 16.45 4.99 11.71
CA ALA A 26 15.04 4.76 11.49
C ALA A 26 14.77 4.83 9.99
N PRO A 27 14.46 3.70 9.34
CA PRO A 27 14.12 3.72 7.94
C PRO A 27 12.94 4.68 7.75
N THR A 28 13.04 5.53 6.74
CA THR A 28 11.94 6.40 6.30
C THR A 28 11.11 5.69 5.23
N THR A 29 11.65 4.65 4.58
CA THR A 29 10.94 3.89 3.56
C THR A 29 10.98 2.39 3.86
N ALA A 30 9.82 1.74 3.79
CA ALA A 30 9.72 0.28 3.78
C ALA A 30 9.38 -0.22 2.38
N VAL A 31 10.12 -1.21 1.87
CA VAL A 31 9.86 -1.85 0.58
C VAL A 31 9.64 -3.34 0.80
N ILE A 32 8.44 -3.81 0.51
CA ILE A 32 7.99 -5.17 0.83
C ILE A 32 7.67 -5.88 -0.48
N MET A 33 8.43 -6.91 -0.78
CA MET A 33 8.14 -7.73 -1.94
C MET A 33 7.48 -9.04 -1.57
N LEU A 34 6.41 -9.37 -2.27
CA LEU A 34 5.68 -10.61 -2.11
C LEU A 34 5.90 -11.51 -3.33
N GLY A 35 6.38 -12.72 -3.08
CA GLY A 35 6.57 -13.77 -4.07
C GLY A 35 7.95 -13.81 -4.70
N SER A 36 8.05 -14.58 -5.78
CA SER A 36 9.30 -14.92 -6.46
C SER A 36 9.74 -13.85 -7.45
N MET A 37 10.12 -12.67 -6.94
CA MET A 37 10.74 -11.60 -7.71
C MET A 37 12.26 -11.59 -7.54
N ASN A 38 12.97 -11.24 -8.62
CA ASN A 38 14.43 -11.08 -8.60
C ASN A 38 14.78 -9.74 -7.96
N PHE A 39 14.88 -9.76 -6.63
CA PHE A 39 15.39 -8.64 -5.87
C PHE A 39 16.06 -9.14 -4.60
N GLU A 40 17.11 -8.43 -4.26
CA GLU A 40 17.98 -8.65 -3.11
C GLU A 40 17.65 -7.56 -2.11
N PRO A 41 17.18 -7.92 -0.89
CA PRO A 41 16.93 -6.94 0.15
C PRO A 41 18.20 -6.15 0.46
N VAL A 42 18.07 -4.83 0.42
CA VAL A 42 19.05 -3.88 0.91
C VAL A 42 18.56 -3.31 2.24
N ALA A 43 19.40 -3.40 3.27
CA ALA A 43 19.22 -2.66 4.51
C ALA A 43 20.18 -1.47 4.49
N THR A 44 19.65 -0.27 4.26
CA THR A 44 20.38 0.99 4.44
C THR A 44 19.80 1.75 5.64
N SER A 45 20.42 2.85 6.05
CA SER A 45 19.86 3.71 7.11
C SER A 45 18.41 4.14 6.84
N ASP A 46 18.09 4.34 5.57
CA ASP A 46 16.86 5.02 5.16
C ASP A 46 15.82 4.04 4.60
N ILE A 47 16.25 2.87 4.13
CA ILE A 47 15.40 1.87 3.48
C ILE A 47 15.49 0.54 4.22
N LEU A 48 14.34 0.10 4.71
CA LEU A 48 14.10 -1.29 5.10
C LEU A 48 13.50 -2.01 3.90
N SER A 49 14.12 -3.11 3.48
CA SER A 49 13.51 -3.96 2.45
C SER A 49 13.32 -5.39 2.91
N LEU A 50 12.16 -5.94 2.56
CA LEU A 50 11.70 -7.26 2.97
C LEU A 50 11.30 -8.06 1.73
N LYS A 51 11.48 -9.37 1.83
CA LYS A 51 11.04 -10.32 0.82
C LYS A 51 10.33 -11.47 1.50
N ILE A 52 9.07 -11.65 1.16
CA ILE A 52 8.21 -12.72 1.68
C ILE A 52 7.83 -13.61 0.49
N GLN A 53 8.33 -14.83 0.47
CA GLN A 53 8.17 -15.78 -0.61
C GLN A 53 7.06 -16.79 -0.35
N SER A 54 6.71 -17.01 0.92
CA SER A 54 5.66 -17.94 1.29
C SER A 54 4.81 -17.44 2.48
N PRO A 55 3.56 -17.93 2.63
CA PRO A 55 2.70 -17.51 3.73
C PRO A 55 3.26 -17.90 5.12
N GLU A 56 4.02 -18.99 5.20
CA GLU A 56 4.49 -19.55 6.47
C GLU A 56 5.54 -18.66 7.16
N GLU A 57 6.32 -17.88 6.39
CA GLU A 57 7.32 -16.97 6.95
C GLU A 57 6.78 -15.56 7.21
N MET A 58 5.63 -15.21 6.62
CA MET A 58 5.06 -13.86 6.63
C MET A 58 4.98 -13.28 8.04
N SER A 59 4.35 -13.99 8.98
CA SER A 59 4.17 -13.49 10.35
C SER A 59 5.50 -13.18 11.04
N GLY A 60 6.52 -14.03 10.88
CA GLY A 60 7.81 -13.84 11.53
C GLY A 60 8.58 -12.67 10.93
N VAL A 61 8.58 -12.55 9.60
CA VAL A 61 9.25 -11.46 8.88
C VAL A 61 8.59 -10.11 9.18
N LEU A 62 7.26 -10.05 9.20
CA LEU A 62 6.53 -8.82 9.51
C LEU A 62 6.75 -8.38 10.96
N GLU A 63 6.68 -9.31 11.92
CA GLU A 63 6.88 -8.99 13.34
C GLU A 63 8.30 -8.46 13.61
N GLU A 64 9.32 -9.13 13.06
CA GLU A 64 10.71 -8.69 13.18
C GLU A 64 10.89 -7.29 12.57
N ALA A 65 10.38 -7.08 11.37
CA ALA A 65 10.46 -5.81 10.67
C ALA A 65 9.74 -4.68 11.42
N SER A 66 8.47 -4.87 11.79
CA SER A 66 7.67 -3.85 12.48
C SER A 66 8.26 -3.48 13.84
N SER A 67 8.86 -4.45 14.54
CA SER A 67 9.50 -4.21 15.84
C SER A 67 10.76 -3.33 15.75
N SER A 68 11.39 -3.29 14.57
CA SER A 68 12.57 -2.45 14.30
C SER A 68 12.23 -1.01 13.91
N ILE A 69 10.95 -0.72 13.66
CA ILE A 69 10.48 0.57 13.17
C ILE A 69 9.93 1.39 14.33
N ARG A 70 10.36 2.64 14.42
CA ARG A 70 9.82 3.57 15.40
C ARG A 70 8.44 4.04 14.95
N PRO A 71 7.47 4.24 15.87
CA PRO A 71 6.19 4.83 15.51
C PRO A 71 6.38 6.18 14.81
N ASN A 72 5.59 6.42 13.76
CA ASN A 72 5.62 7.64 12.94
C ASN A 72 7.04 8.01 12.45
N SER A 73 7.80 7.05 11.92
CA SER A 73 9.10 7.30 11.29
C SER A 73 9.13 7.06 9.78
N LEU A 74 8.16 6.32 9.24
CA LEU A 74 8.08 6.03 7.81
C LEU A 74 7.37 7.16 7.07
N GLU A 75 7.98 7.63 6.00
CA GLU A 75 7.43 8.53 5.00
C GLU A 75 6.72 7.80 3.86
N SER A 76 7.07 6.53 3.62
CA SER A 76 6.40 5.71 2.61
C SER A 76 6.54 4.21 2.88
N VAL A 77 5.50 3.45 2.52
CA VAL A 77 5.52 1.99 2.45
C VAL A 77 5.19 1.56 1.03
N HIS A 78 6.07 0.79 0.39
CA HIS A 78 5.85 0.21 -0.92
C HIS A 78 5.67 -1.29 -0.82
N LEU A 79 4.54 -1.80 -1.30
CA LEU A 79 4.30 -3.23 -1.50
C LEU A 79 4.41 -3.53 -2.99
N LEU A 80 5.20 -4.53 -3.35
CA LEU A 80 5.32 -5.02 -4.71
C LEU A 80 4.92 -6.48 -4.76
N LEU A 81 4.01 -6.82 -5.67
CA LEU A 81 3.58 -8.19 -5.90
C LEU A 81 3.17 -8.42 -7.34
N LYS A 82 3.32 -9.65 -7.82
CA LYS A 82 2.71 -10.06 -9.09
C LYS A 82 1.24 -10.41 -8.88
N SER A 83 0.42 -10.29 -9.93
CA SER A 83 -0.99 -10.71 -9.93
C SER A 83 -1.22 -12.11 -9.33
N SER A 84 -0.39 -13.09 -9.70
CA SER A 84 -0.48 -14.47 -9.19
C SER A 84 -0.26 -14.61 -7.69
N SER A 85 0.40 -13.62 -7.07
CA SER A 85 0.72 -13.63 -5.65
C SER A 85 -0.35 -12.95 -4.80
N VAL A 86 -1.32 -12.24 -5.40
CA VAL A 86 -2.36 -11.51 -4.65
C VAL A 86 -3.16 -12.47 -3.77
N SER A 87 -3.78 -13.48 -4.36
CA SER A 87 -4.63 -14.43 -3.62
C SER A 87 -3.89 -15.33 -2.62
N SER A 88 -2.57 -15.45 -2.72
CA SER A 88 -1.78 -16.38 -1.90
C SER A 88 -0.89 -15.71 -0.87
N LEU A 89 -0.46 -14.47 -1.11
CA LEU A 89 0.53 -13.77 -0.28
C LEU A 89 0.09 -12.37 0.14
N PHE A 90 -0.94 -11.78 -0.47
CA PHE A 90 -1.43 -10.49 0.01
C PHE A 90 -2.46 -10.70 1.12
N ASP A 91 -2.20 -10.06 2.26
CA ASP A 91 -3.07 -10.08 3.43
C ASP A 91 -3.05 -8.71 4.13
N GLU A 92 -4.17 -8.34 4.77
CA GLU A 92 -4.32 -7.08 5.50
C GLU A 92 -3.28 -6.91 6.63
N SER A 93 -2.79 -8.02 7.20
CA SER A 93 -1.74 -8.01 8.24
C SER A 93 -0.47 -7.30 7.78
N ILE A 94 -0.15 -7.32 6.48
CA ILE A 94 1.01 -6.63 5.94
C ILE A 94 0.84 -5.12 6.09
N LEU A 95 -0.35 -4.60 5.77
CA LEU A 95 -0.64 -3.17 5.87
C LEU A 95 -0.67 -2.72 7.33
N THR A 96 -1.32 -3.49 8.19
CA THR A 96 -1.47 -3.16 9.61
C THR A 96 -0.15 -3.24 10.39
N SER A 97 0.78 -4.09 9.98
CA SER A 97 2.10 -4.24 10.62
C SER A 97 2.95 -2.97 10.53
N PHE A 98 2.79 -2.16 9.48
CA PHE A 98 3.53 -0.90 9.30
C PHE A 98 2.70 0.35 9.63
N TYR A 99 1.41 0.19 9.97
CA TYR A 99 0.50 1.31 10.20
C TYR A 99 0.98 2.25 11.31
N GLU A 100 1.46 1.71 12.43
CA GLU A 100 2.01 2.51 13.53
C GLU A 100 3.32 3.22 13.16
N GLY A 101 4.12 2.60 12.28
CA GLY A 101 5.37 3.17 11.78
C GLY A 101 5.16 4.32 10.79
N LEU A 102 4.06 4.32 10.04
CA LEU A 102 3.74 5.33 9.04
C LEU A 102 3.35 6.67 9.67
N ILE A 103 3.95 7.76 9.20
CA ILE A 103 3.57 9.12 9.62
C ILE A 103 2.15 9.43 9.10
N PRO A 104 1.26 10.03 9.91
CA PRO A 104 -0.04 10.50 9.41
C PRO A 104 0.11 11.47 8.24
N GLY A 105 -0.71 11.33 7.20
CA GLY A 105 -0.60 12.07 5.94
C GLY A 105 0.40 11.48 4.94
N LYS A 106 1.11 10.39 5.31
CA LYS A 106 2.03 9.68 4.41
C LYS A 106 1.42 8.42 3.79
N GLU A 107 2.09 7.92 2.76
CA GLU A 107 1.50 7.00 1.79
C GLU A 107 1.91 5.54 1.98
N VAL A 108 0.96 4.67 1.63
CA VAL A 108 1.18 3.27 1.29
C VAL A 108 0.87 3.08 -0.19
N ASN A 109 1.84 2.54 -0.91
CA ASN A 109 1.80 2.29 -2.33
C ASN A 109 1.81 0.78 -2.59
N VAL A 110 0.74 0.21 -3.16
CA VAL A 110 0.71 -1.20 -3.57
C VAL A 110 0.80 -1.30 -5.09
N HIS A 111 1.90 -1.89 -5.56
CA HIS A 111 2.24 -2.10 -6.96
C HIS A 111 1.90 -3.53 -7.35
N VAL A 112 0.81 -3.70 -8.09
CA VAL A 112 0.40 -4.98 -8.65
C VAL A 112 0.93 -5.09 -10.07
N LEU A 113 1.87 -6.02 -10.27
CA LEU A 113 2.59 -6.19 -11.52
C LEU A 113 2.00 -7.35 -12.32
N PRO A 114 2.01 -7.28 -13.67
CA PRO A 114 1.70 -8.44 -14.49
C PRO A 114 2.76 -9.54 -14.29
N GLU A 115 2.42 -10.78 -14.66
CA GLU A 115 3.34 -11.92 -14.52
C GLU A 115 4.67 -11.72 -15.24
N SER A 116 4.61 -11.03 -16.38
CA SER A 116 5.75 -10.66 -17.21
C SER A 116 5.39 -9.40 -17.99
N ALA A 117 6.33 -8.47 -18.10
CA ALA A 117 6.17 -7.27 -18.93
C ALA A 117 5.84 -7.61 -20.40
N VAL A 118 6.37 -8.72 -20.92
CA VAL A 118 6.11 -9.16 -22.31
C VAL A 118 4.66 -9.62 -22.51
N LEU A 119 3.99 -10.02 -21.43
CA LEU A 119 2.63 -10.55 -21.46
C LEU A 119 1.61 -9.56 -20.87
N ALA A 120 2.02 -8.31 -20.61
CA ALA A 120 1.17 -7.35 -19.91
C ALA A 120 -0.08 -6.95 -20.70
N GLU A 121 0.00 -6.96 -22.04
CA GLU A 121 -1.15 -6.73 -22.92
C GLU A 121 -2.11 -7.93 -22.97
N ASP A 122 -1.57 -9.15 -22.96
CA ASP A 122 -2.34 -10.40 -23.08
C ASP A 122 -2.91 -10.88 -21.74
N MET A 123 -2.19 -10.62 -20.66
CA MET A 123 -2.49 -11.04 -19.28
C MET A 123 -2.25 -9.87 -18.33
N PRO A 124 -3.07 -8.80 -18.42
CA PRO A 124 -3.02 -7.70 -17.46
C PRO A 124 -3.49 -8.16 -16.08
N VAL A 125 -3.11 -7.39 -15.07
CA VAL A 125 -3.66 -7.51 -13.72
C VAL A 125 -5.19 -7.45 -13.78
N GLN A 126 -5.86 -8.36 -13.08
CA GLN A 126 -7.31 -8.45 -13.06
C GLN A 126 -7.89 -7.43 -12.08
N ALA A 127 -9.01 -6.79 -12.45
CA ALA A 127 -9.68 -5.83 -11.58
C ALA A 127 -10.08 -6.44 -10.22
N ASN A 128 -10.48 -7.71 -10.19
CA ASN A 128 -10.82 -8.40 -8.93
C ASN A 128 -9.63 -8.48 -7.96
N ASP A 129 -8.40 -8.61 -8.47
CA ASP A 129 -7.21 -8.62 -7.63
C ASP A 129 -7.01 -7.25 -6.96
N VAL A 130 -7.22 -6.17 -7.74
CA VAL A 130 -7.16 -4.78 -7.28
C VAL A 130 -8.26 -4.49 -6.25
N ASP A 131 -9.48 -4.96 -6.48
CA ASP A 131 -10.61 -4.78 -5.57
C ASP A 131 -10.35 -5.39 -4.19
N SER A 132 -9.68 -6.54 -4.15
CA SER A 132 -9.29 -7.20 -2.90
C SER A 132 -8.29 -6.36 -2.10
N ILE A 133 -7.31 -5.75 -2.77
CA ILE A 133 -6.30 -4.87 -2.17
C ILE A 133 -6.93 -3.56 -1.71
N ARG A 134 -7.80 -2.96 -2.53
CA ARG A 134 -8.55 -1.75 -2.17
C ARG A 134 -9.32 -1.96 -0.87
N THR A 135 -10.02 -3.09 -0.76
CA THR A 135 -10.80 -3.44 0.44
C THR A 135 -9.87 -3.58 1.63
N ALA A 136 -8.73 -4.27 1.50
CA ALA A 136 -7.78 -4.44 2.58
C ALA A 136 -7.15 -3.12 3.05
N MET A 137 -6.88 -2.18 2.15
CA MET A 137 -6.40 -0.83 2.52
C MET A 137 -7.39 -0.09 3.41
N VAL A 138 -8.68 -0.11 3.04
CA VAL A 138 -9.74 0.51 3.82
C VAL A 138 -9.91 -0.17 5.17
N MET A 139 -9.85 -1.51 5.21
CA MET A 139 -9.95 -2.29 6.46
C MET A 139 -8.78 -2.01 7.41
N ALA A 140 -7.58 -1.83 6.86
CA ALA A 140 -6.38 -1.43 7.62
C ALA A 140 -6.44 0.03 8.12
N GLY A 141 -7.50 0.78 7.83
CA GLY A 141 -7.69 2.17 8.27
C GLY A 141 -7.00 3.21 7.41
N LEU A 142 -6.56 2.86 6.20
CA LEU A 142 -5.97 3.79 5.23
C LEU A 142 -7.05 4.41 4.36
N MET A 143 -6.86 5.67 3.95
CA MET A 143 -7.73 6.37 3.02
C MET A 143 -7.17 6.22 1.61
N LEU A 144 -7.91 5.56 0.72
CA LEU A 144 -7.53 5.46 -0.69
C LEU A 144 -7.48 6.87 -1.30
N HIS A 145 -6.32 7.23 -1.86
CA HIS A 145 -6.08 8.54 -2.46
C HIS A 145 -6.12 8.47 -3.99
N SER A 146 -5.47 7.46 -4.59
CA SER A 146 -5.52 7.29 -6.05
C SER A 146 -5.34 5.83 -6.47
N GLU A 147 -5.83 5.52 -7.67
CA GLU A 147 -5.61 4.24 -8.36
C GLU A 147 -5.23 4.53 -9.80
N GLN A 148 -4.14 3.92 -10.26
CA GLN A 148 -3.62 4.14 -11.61
C GLN A 148 -3.33 2.80 -12.27
N ALA A 149 -3.96 2.57 -13.42
CA ALA A 149 -3.63 1.46 -14.30
C ALA A 149 -2.61 1.93 -15.35
N HIS A 150 -1.51 1.22 -15.50
CA HIS A 150 -0.45 1.57 -16.45
C HIS A 150 0.22 0.31 -17.01
N GLU A 151 0.28 0.18 -18.34
CA GLU A 151 0.98 -0.93 -19.03
C GLU A 151 0.65 -2.33 -18.46
N GLY A 152 -0.64 -2.60 -18.21
CA GLY A 152 -1.12 -3.87 -17.64
C GLY A 152 -0.83 -4.08 -16.15
N SER A 153 -0.20 -3.11 -15.49
CA SER A 153 0.03 -3.04 -14.04
C SER A 153 -0.94 -2.05 -13.36
N TRP A 154 -1.02 -2.12 -12.03
CA TRP A 154 -1.83 -1.22 -11.21
C TRP A 154 -1.03 -0.71 -10.02
N ILE A 155 -1.22 0.56 -9.67
CA ILE A 155 -0.70 1.17 -8.46
C ILE A 155 -1.88 1.73 -7.67
N LEU A 156 -2.04 1.26 -6.44
CA LEU A 156 -2.99 1.82 -5.48
C LEU A 156 -2.20 2.64 -4.45
N VAL A 157 -2.60 3.88 -4.24
CA VAL A 157 -2.01 4.79 -3.26
C VAL A 157 -3.06 5.09 -2.20
N ALA A 158 -2.72 4.84 -0.95
CA ALA A 158 -3.55 5.17 0.20
C ALA A 158 -2.74 5.96 1.23
N ILE A 159 -3.40 6.85 1.95
CA ILE A 159 -2.80 7.75 2.93
C ILE A 159 -3.24 7.34 4.34
N LYS A 160 -2.33 7.40 5.31
CA LYS A 160 -2.70 7.27 6.73
C LYS A 160 -3.46 8.51 7.19
N PRO A 161 -4.70 8.39 7.71
CA PRO A 161 -5.46 9.55 8.18
C PRO A 161 -4.76 10.27 9.36
N GLY A 162 -5.03 11.57 9.51
CA GLY A 162 -4.58 12.37 10.66
C GLY A 162 -3.29 13.15 10.48
N GLY A 163 -2.79 13.28 9.25
CA GLY A 163 -1.81 14.31 8.91
C GLY A 163 -2.51 15.66 8.74
N GLU A 164 -1.79 16.77 8.91
CA GLU A 164 -2.23 18.04 8.34
C GLU A 164 -2.31 17.80 6.84
N THR A 165 -3.54 17.74 6.31
CA THR A 165 -3.70 18.06 4.90
C THR A 165 -3.33 19.53 4.82
N ASP A 166 -2.27 19.86 4.09
CA ASP A 166 -2.04 21.23 3.62
C ASP A 166 -3.16 21.56 2.60
N ASP A 167 -4.42 21.46 3.03
CA ASP A 167 -5.58 22.06 2.38
C ASP A 167 -5.64 23.55 2.80
N ASP A 168 -4.49 24.22 2.73
CA ASP A 168 -4.35 25.68 2.59
C ASP A 168 -4.39 26.03 1.08
N ASP A 169 -5.24 25.34 0.31
CA ASP A 169 -5.66 25.72 -1.04
C ASP A 169 -7.12 26.22 -1.00
N GLU A 170 -7.48 27.01 0.02
CA GLU A 170 -8.59 27.97 -0.04
C GLU A 170 -8.00 29.38 -0.18
N ASP A 171 -7.99 29.91 -1.40
CA ASP A 171 -8.29 31.32 -1.70
C ASP A 171 -8.41 31.51 -3.24
N ASP A 172 -9.64 31.37 -3.70
CA ASP A 172 -10.37 32.28 -4.60
C ASP A 172 -9.57 33.08 -5.64
N ASP A 173 -9.65 32.65 -6.90
CA ASP A 173 -9.96 33.58 -8.00
C ASP A 173 -11.33 33.16 -8.57
N ASP A 174 -12.37 33.76 -8.00
CA ASP A 174 -13.67 33.97 -8.65
C ASP A 174 -13.42 34.66 -10.01
N ASP A 175 -13.51 33.90 -11.09
CA ASP A 175 -13.95 34.44 -12.37
C ASP A 175 -15.24 33.68 -12.75
N ASP A 176 -16.36 34.34 -12.44
CA ASP A 176 -17.70 34.11 -12.97
C ASP A 176 -17.64 33.77 -14.47
N ASP A 177 -17.97 32.54 -14.84
CA ASP A 177 -18.65 32.22 -16.10
C ASP A 177 -19.56 31.00 -15.84
N ASP A 178 -20.71 31.29 -15.22
CA ASP A 178 -21.93 30.50 -15.28
C ASP A 178 -22.33 30.26 -16.75
N ASP A 179 -21.84 29.18 -17.36
CA ASP A 179 -22.52 28.54 -18.49
C ASP A 179 -23.03 27.17 -18.02
N ASP A 180 -24.06 27.24 -17.17
CA ASP A 180 -24.97 26.13 -16.86
C ASP A 180 -25.82 25.84 -18.12
N ASP A 181 -25.17 25.28 -19.14
CA ASP A 181 -25.82 24.73 -20.32
C ASP A 181 -26.55 23.44 -19.89
N GLU A 182 -27.72 23.61 -19.27
CA GLU A 182 -28.77 22.58 -19.24
C GLU A 182 -29.07 22.21 -20.69
N LYS A 183 -28.35 21.21 -21.22
CA LYS A 183 -28.60 20.70 -22.56
C LYS A 183 -30.03 20.16 -22.61
N GLU A 184 -30.89 20.82 -23.39
CA GLU A 184 -32.21 20.30 -23.70
C GLU A 184 -32.04 18.86 -24.24
N PRO A 185 -32.84 17.89 -23.72
CA PRO A 185 -32.75 16.51 -24.17
C PRO A 185 -33.01 16.45 -25.67
N THR A 186 -32.17 15.69 -26.37
CA THR A 186 -32.29 15.50 -27.82
C THR A 186 -33.60 14.81 -28.17
N GLU A 187 -34.09 14.99 -29.40
CA GLU A 187 -35.29 14.29 -29.89
C GLU A 187 -35.17 12.75 -29.74
N SER A 188 -33.95 12.19 -29.82
CA SER A 188 -33.71 10.76 -29.58
C SER A 188 -33.86 10.36 -28.11
N GLU A 189 -33.40 11.18 -27.18
CA GLU A 189 -33.51 10.90 -25.73
C GLU A 189 -34.98 10.97 -25.29
N LEU A 190 -35.74 11.94 -25.82
CA LEU A 190 -37.18 12.03 -25.59
C LEU A 190 -37.93 10.82 -26.16
N GLN A 191 -37.47 10.28 -27.29
CA GLN A 191 -38.07 9.11 -27.92
C GLN A 191 -37.78 7.82 -27.14
N GLU A 192 -36.55 7.63 -26.66
CA GLU A 192 -36.18 6.48 -25.80
C GLU A 192 -36.93 6.51 -24.46
N GLU A 193 -37.05 7.68 -23.84
CA GLU A 193 -37.81 7.82 -22.58
C GLU A 193 -39.30 7.48 -22.78
N GLN A 194 -39.87 7.89 -23.91
CA GLN A 194 -41.27 7.60 -24.23
C GLN A 194 -41.49 6.11 -24.53
N GLU A 195 -40.57 5.45 -25.25
CA GLU A 195 -40.62 4.00 -25.48
C GLU A 195 -40.52 3.21 -24.16
N PHE A 196 -39.66 3.66 -23.24
CA PHE A 196 -39.54 3.04 -21.92
C PHE A 196 -40.85 3.17 -21.11
N ARG A 197 -41.46 4.36 -21.09
CA ARG A 197 -42.75 4.59 -20.40
C ARG A 197 -43.87 3.73 -20.98
N ASP A 198 -43.95 3.59 -22.29
CA ASP A 198 -44.95 2.77 -22.96
C ASP A 198 -44.75 1.26 -22.69
N LEU A 199 -43.49 0.82 -22.57
CA LEU A 199 -43.16 -0.57 -22.22
C LEU A 199 -43.59 -0.91 -20.78
N VAL A 200 -43.32 0.00 -19.84
CA VAL A 200 -43.71 -0.15 -18.43
C VAL A 200 -45.23 -0.14 -18.29
N ALA A 201 -45.92 0.76 -18.97
CA ALA A 201 -47.38 0.82 -18.95
C ALA A 201 -48.02 -0.48 -19.48
N LYS A 202 -47.50 -1.02 -20.59
CA LYS A 202 -47.96 -2.32 -21.13
C LYS A 202 -47.68 -3.49 -20.20
N GLN A 203 -46.58 -3.48 -19.45
CA GLN A 203 -46.30 -4.53 -18.47
C GLN A 203 -47.29 -4.48 -17.31
N ILE A 204 -47.63 -3.28 -16.82
CA ILE A 204 -48.62 -3.08 -15.75
C ILE A 204 -50.03 -3.49 -16.18
N GLU A 205 -50.40 -3.27 -17.45
CA GLU A 205 -51.70 -3.73 -17.99
C GLU A 205 -51.77 -5.26 -18.19
N ASN A 206 -50.64 -5.92 -18.43
CA ASN A 206 -50.60 -7.39 -18.60
C ASN A 206 -50.52 -8.15 -17.26
N ASP A 207 -50.10 -7.50 -16.18
CA ASP A 207 -49.98 -8.08 -14.84
C ASP A 207 -51.23 -7.85 -13.94
N ASN A 208 -52.30 -7.27 -14.49
CA ASN A 208 -53.65 -7.11 -13.87
C ASN A 208 -54.73 -7.91 -14.62
#